data_AF-A0A4S4GHP0-F1
#
_entry.id   AF-A0A4S4GHP0-F1
#
_cell.length_a   1.000
_cell.length_b   1.000
_cell.length_c   1.000
_cell.angle_alpha   90.00
_cell.angle_beta   90.00
_cell.angle_gamma   90.00
#
_symmetry.space_group_name_H-M   'P 1'
#
loop_
_entity.id
_entity.type
_entity.pdbx_description
1 polymer ?
#
loop_
_entity_poly.entity_id
_entity_poly.type
_entity_poly.pdbx_seq_one_letter_code
_entity_poly.pdbx_strand_id
1 'polypeptide(L)'
;WGCDSVRLDGLTFCNSPFWTCHFYQCRNLDIRNCSMTTPARPLRAPSSDCIDLDVCSNVKIKNCFFNTDDDGVCLKGGKGVYAHETTGNGSVDSVYVTNCVFGPNLHGTVTLGSECLRGTHVRIDSCRVDNTCAILRLKMRPDTDQFYSDIRVSNITGRCGEIIAMRPWTQFFTLEGSGRKPKGRVSDIVFENIDVDCAQAVGHMHGNPSDYVSGIVFRNVKARAKKPFHCVYPDVSMHDVQIELQAGESAPNPDEQFEK
;
A
#
# COMPACT_ATOMS: atom_id res chain seq x y z
N TRP A 1 18.76 1.02 12.05
CA TRP A 1 17.75 1.87 12.70
C TRP A 1 18.38 3.22 13.02
N GLY A 2 17.62 4.31 13.05
CA GLY A 2 18.13 5.63 13.41
C GLY A 2 19.17 6.21 12.43
N CYS A 3 19.24 5.66 11.21
CA CYS A 3 20.29 6.01 10.25
C CYS A 3 19.91 7.23 9.43
N ASP A 4 20.93 7.99 9.02
CA ASP A 4 20.81 9.09 8.07
C ASP A 4 21.64 8.76 6.83
N SER A 5 21.08 8.99 5.63
CA SER A 5 21.81 8.92 4.37
C SER A 5 22.28 7.50 4.01
N VAL A 6 21.34 6.56 4.02
CA VAL A 6 21.58 5.16 3.63
C VAL A 6 21.32 4.98 2.15
N ARG A 7 22.28 4.35 1.45
CA ARG A 7 22.12 3.93 0.05
C ARG A 7 22.22 2.43 -0.09
N LEU A 8 21.25 1.85 -0.80
CA LEU A 8 21.33 0.50 -1.36
C LEU A 8 21.31 0.62 -2.89
N ASP A 9 22.31 0.08 -3.57
CA ASP A 9 22.43 0.17 -5.03
C ASP A 9 22.86 -1.17 -5.64
N GLY A 10 22.06 -1.70 -6.56
CA GLY A 10 22.42 -2.89 -7.34
C GLY A 10 22.39 -4.21 -6.57
N LEU A 11 21.71 -4.26 -5.41
CA LEU A 11 21.68 -5.43 -4.55
C LEU A 11 20.49 -6.34 -4.87
N THR A 12 20.71 -7.65 -4.75
CA THR A 12 19.65 -8.66 -4.84
C THR A 12 19.45 -9.33 -3.48
N PHE A 13 18.23 -9.28 -2.97
CA PHE A 13 17.80 -9.91 -1.73
C PHE A 13 16.89 -11.09 -2.05
N CYS A 14 17.20 -12.26 -1.50
CA CYS A 14 16.46 -13.49 -1.79
C CYS A 14 16.08 -14.23 -0.51
N ASN A 15 14.89 -14.83 -0.51
CA ASN A 15 14.47 -15.83 0.48
C ASN A 15 14.56 -15.33 1.94
N SER A 16 14.14 -14.08 2.17
CA SER A 16 14.09 -13.54 3.53
C SER A 16 13.13 -14.39 4.40
N PRO A 17 13.50 -14.75 5.63
CA PRO A 17 12.63 -15.49 6.53
C PRO A 17 11.47 -14.65 7.10
N PHE A 18 11.51 -13.34 6.90
CA PHE A 18 10.53 -12.34 7.33
C PHE A 18 10.67 -11.08 6.46
N TRP A 19 10.34 -9.90 6.97
CA TRP A 19 10.57 -8.61 6.32
C TRP A 19 11.98 -8.50 5.74
N THR A 20 12.08 -8.17 4.45
CA THR A 20 13.35 -8.24 3.69
C THR A 20 14.25 -7.06 4.00
N CYS A 21 13.73 -5.84 3.92
CA CYS A 21 14.45 -4.61 4.22
C CYS A 21 13.60 -3.73 5.15
N HIS A 22 13.87 -3.81 6.46
CA HIS A 22 13.20 -2.99 7.46
C HIS A 22 14.05 -1.77 7.85
N PHE A 23 13.59 -0.58 7.48
CA PHE A 23 14.15 0.69 7.91
C PHE A 23 13.30 1.26 9.03
N TYR A 24 13.91 1.42 10.21
CA TYR A 24 13.25 1.99 11.37
C TYR A 24 13.92 3.30 11.78
N GLN A 25 13.14 4.39 11.86
CA GLN A 25 13.59 5.74 12.24
C GLN A 25 14.73 6.28 11.37
N CYS A 26 14.71 5.96 10.08
CA CYS A 26 15.74 6.39 9.16
C CYS A 26 15.30 7.64 8.38
N ARG A 27 16.28 8.44 7.95
CA ARG A 27 16.06 9.58 7.05
C ARG A 27 17.02 9.54 5.88
N ASN A 28 16.63 10.14 4.75
CA ASN A 28 17.44 10.22 3.53
C ASN A 28 17.82 8.82 3.01
N LEU A 29 16.80 8.01 2.68
CA LEU A 29 17.00 6.67 2.12
C LEU A 29 17.04 6.72 0.60
N ASP A 30 17.99 6.00 0.01
CA ASP A 30 18.21 5.93 -1.43
C ASP A 30 18.39 4.48 -1.86
N ILE A 31 17.28 3.84 -2.24
CA ILE A 31 17.21 2.42 -2.60
C ILE A 31 17.02 2.36 -4.11
N ARG A 32 18.00 1.81 -4.84
CA ARG A 32 17.97 1.84 -6.29
C ARG A 32 18.55 0.60 -6.95
N ASN A 33 18.03 0.25 -8.13
CA ASN A 33 18.51 -0.87 -8.93
C ASN A 33 18.53 -2.21 -8.17
N CYS A 34 17.69 -2.35 -7.13
CA CYS A 34 17.65 -3.54 -6.29
C CYS A 34 16.57 -4.52 -6.74
N SER A 35 16.78 -5.80 -6.45
CA SER A 35 15.80 -6.87 -6.66
C SER A 35 15.50 -7.56 -5.33
N MET A 36 14.23 -7.80 -5.02
CA MET A 36 13.79 -8.50 -3.80
C MET A 36 12.83 -9.61 -4.18
N THR A 37 13.20 -10.86 -3.92
CA THR A 37 12.44 -12.01 -4.42
C THR A 37 12.34 -13.15 -3.41
N THR A 38 11.15 -13.76 -3.34
CA THR A 38 10.95 -15.01 -2.61
C THR A 38 10.06 -15.95 -3.44
N PRO A 39 10.34 -17.27 -3.48
CA PRO A 39 9.49 -18.24 -4.17
C PRO A 39 8.07 -18.26 -3.58
N ALA A 40 7.06 -18.35 -4.44
CA ALA A 40 5.67 -18.61 -4.02
C ALA A 40 5.35 -20.11 -3.89
N ARG A 41 6.23 -20.98 -4.40
CA ARG A 41 6.12 -22.44 -4.37
C ARG A 41 7.51 -23.07 -4.25
N PRO A 42 7.63 -24.28 -3.67
CA PRO A 42 6.55 -25.07 -3.05
C PRO A 42 6.10 -24.51 -1.68
N LEU A 43 6.91 -23.65 -1.07
CA LEU A 43 6.67 -23.06 0.24
C LEU A 43 6.39 -21.56 0.09
N ARG A 44 5.35 -21.09 0.78
CA ARG A 44 5.01 -19.67 0.95
C ARG A 44 5.93 -19.03 1.98
N ALA A 45 6.12 -17.72 1.90
CA ALA A 45 6.97 -16.96 2.82
C ALA A 45 6.15 -15.84 3.46
N PRO A 46 5.31 -16.16 4.46
CA PRO A 46 4.44 -15.18 5.09
C PRO A 46 5.26 -14.05 5.70
N SER A 47 4.73 -12.82 5.64
CA SER A 47 5.39 -11.62 6.17
C SER A 47 6.77 -11.35 5.56
N SER A 48 6.92 -11.65 4.26
CA SER A 48 8.14 -11.35 3.50
C SER A 48 8.03 -10.04 2.72
N ASP A 49 7.52 -8.98 3.34
CA ASP A 49 7.48 -7.63 2.76
C ASP A 49 8.85 -7.28 2.14
N CYS A 50 8.84 -6.64 0.98
CA CYS A 50 10.08 -6.25 0.31
C CYS A 50 10.76 -5.10 1.07
N ILE A 51 10.05 -3.99 1.29
CA ILE A 51 10.55 -2.82 2.02
C ILE A 51 9.53 -2.39 3.07
N ASP A 52 9.97 -2.31 4.32
CA ASP A 52 9.24 -1.72 5.43
C ASP A 52 9.86 -0.38 5.81
N LEU A 53 9.10 0.70 5.66
CA LEU A 53 9.45 2.04 6.08
C LEU A 53 8.73 2.34 7.38
N ASP A 54 9.41 2.16 8.51
CA ASP A 54 8.87 2.38 9.84
C ASP A 54 9.41 3.70 10.43
N VAL A 55 8.56 4.72 10.53
CA VAL A 55 8.94 6.08 10.98
C VAL A 55 10.09 6.66 10.13
N CYS A 56 9.98 6.58 8.81
CA CYS A 56 11.04 7.03 7.89
C CYS A 56 10.69 8.33 7.16
N SER A 57 11.70 9.12 6.78
CA SER A 57 11.48 10.35 6.00
C SER A 57 12.47 10.54 4.86
N ASN A 58 12.03 11.20 3.79
CA ASN A 58 12.81 11.44 2.57
C ASN A 58 13.39 10.13 1.99
N VAL A 59 12.51 9.33 1.40
CA VAL A 59 12.82 8.01 0.89
C VAL A 59 12.68 8.00 -0.63
N LYS A 60 13.70 7.52 -1.33
CA LYS A 60 13.68 7.32 -2.78
C LYS A 60 13.89 5.84 -3.07
N ILE A 61 12.93 5.24 -3.75
CA ILE A 61 12.95 3.85 -4.21
C ILE A 61 12.84 3.90 -5.74
N LYS A 62 13.89 3.47 -6.44
CA LYS A 62 13.98 3.66 -7.89
C LYS A 62 14.52 2.45 -8.65
N ASN A 63 13.96 2.12 -9.81
CA ASN A 63 14.48 1.06 -10.68
C ASN A 63 14.54 -0.31 -9.97
N CYS A 64 13.60 -0.59 -9.07
CA CYS A 64 13.61 -1.83 -8.29
C CYS A 64 12.63 -2.87 -8.85
N PHE A 65 12.91 -4.14 -8.59
CA PHE A 65 12.01 -5.26 -8.84
C PHE A 65 11.58 -5.89 -7.50
N PHE A 66 10.28 -6.01 -7.30
CA PHE A 66 9.69 -6.55 -6.08
C PHE A 66 8.83 -7.76 -6.39
N ASN A 67 9.15 -8.92 -5.83
CA ASN A 67 8.37 -10.15 -6.03
C ASN A 67 8.54 -11.10 -4.84
N THR A 68 8.01 -10.71 -3.69
CA THR A 68 7.93 -11.53 -2.48
C THR A 68 6.49 -11.94 -2.20
N ASP A 69 6.21 -12.52 -1.03
CA ASP A 69 4.93 -13.12 -0.70
C ASP A 69 4.12 -12.28 0.31
N ASP A 70 4.34 -10.96 0.33
CA ASP A 70 3.58 -9.97 1.11
C ASP A 70 3.64 -8.60 0.40
N ASP A 71 3.67 -7.47 1.12
CA ASP A 71 3.67 -6.12 0.57
C ASP A 71 4.99 -5.73 -0.14
N GLY A 72 4.91 -5.00 -1.26
CA GLY A 72 6.08 -4.51 -2.02
C GLY A 72 6.78 -3.32 -1.36
N VAL A 73 6.03 -2.28 -1.01
CA VAL A 73 6.51 -1.20 -0.14
C VAL A 73 5.47 -0.95 0.93
N CYS A 74 5.82 -1.17 2.19
CA CYS A 74 4.94 -1.05 3.33
C CYS A 74 5.35 0.15 4.20
N LEU A 75 4.42 1.06 4.44
CA LEU A 75 4.61 2.19 5.33
C LEU A 75 4.06 1.84 6.71
N LYS A 76 4.89 2.04 7.74
CA LYS A 76 4.62 1.75 9.14
C LYS A 76 5.10 2.89 10.04
N GLY A 77 4.58 2.96 11.26
CA GLY A 77 4.88 3.99 12.23
C GLY A 77 4.15 3.84 13.55
N GLY A 78 3.65 2.63 13.85
CA GLY A 78 2.94 2.31 15.09
C GLY A 78 1.47 1.91 14.91
N LYS A 79 0.94 1.16 15.88
CA LYS A 79 -0.49 0.81 16.01
C LYS A 79 -0.93 0.80 17.47
N GLY A 80 -2.24 0.91 17.68
CA GLY A 80 -2.90 0.78 18.97
C GLY A 80 -3.41 2.11 19.52
N VAL A 81 -4.19 2.01 20.60
CA VAL A 81 -4.95 3.13 21.15
C VAL A 81 -4.08 4.26 21.69
N TYR A 82 -2.84 3.99 22.09
CA TYR A 82 -1.89 5.01 22.56
C TYR A 82 -0.72 5.24 21.60
N ALA A 83 -0.81 4.73 20.38
CA ALA A 83 0.33 4.71 19.46
C ALA A 83 0.90 6.10 19.13
N HIS A 84 0.07 7.13 19.14
CA HIS A 84 0.45 8.54 18.98
C HIS A 84 1.25 9.12 20.16
N GLU A 85 1.19 8.49 21.33
CA GLU A 85 1.93 8.84 22.54
C GLU A 85 3.13 7.91 22.77
N THR A 86 3.14 6.73 22.15
CA THR A 86 4.21 5.74 22.29
C THR A 86 5.51 6.25 21.70
N THR A 87 6.55 6.33 22.55
CA THR A 87 7.91 6.65 22.10
C THR A 87 8.37 5.63 21.08
N GLY A 88 8.90 6.12 19.96
CA GLY A 88 9.37 5.28 18.87
C GLY A 88 8.48 5.33 17.64
N ASN A 89 7.18 5.53 17.83
CA ASN A 89 6.19 5.65 16.78
C ASN A 89 6.21 7.03 16.12
N GLY A 90 5.65 7.14 14.92
CA GLY A 90 5.58 8.42 14.24
C GLY A 90 5.14 8.33 12.79
N SER A 91 5.59 9.31 12.00
CA SER A 91 5.16 9.48 10.61
C SER A 91 6.12 8.84 9.64
N VAL A 92 5.58 8.36 8.52
CA VAL A 92 6.34 8.15 7.28
C VAL A 92 6.00 9.28 6.32
N ASP A 93 7.02 10.00 5.85
CA ASP A 93 6.82 11.19 5.04
C ASP A 93 7.79 11.29 3.86
N SER A 94 7.33 11.88 2.76
CA SER A 94 8.16 12.16 1.58
C SER A 94 8.78 10.88 0.99
N VAL A 95 7.91 9.96 0.57
CA VAL A 95 8.29 8.68 -0.05
C VAL A 95 8.07 8.76 -1.55
N TYR A 96 9.11 8.51 -2.34
CA TYR A 96 9.02 8.47 -3.79
C TYR A 96 9.43 7.10 -4.32
N VAL A 97 8.46 6.38 -4.88
CA VAL A 97 8.63 5.08 -5.54
C VAL A 97 8.49 5.27 -7.04
N THR A 98 9.55 5.05 -7.81
CA THR A 98 9.52 5.33 -9.25
C THR A 98 10.27 4.36 -10.14
N ASN A 99 9.75 4.12 -11.34
CA ASN A 99 10.35 3.22 -12.32
C ASN A 99 10.58 1.81 -11.77
N CYS A 100 9.67 1.32 -10.94
CA CYS A 100 9.74 -0.01 -10.33
C CYS A 100 8.79 -1.00 -11.02
N VAL A 101 9.10 -2.28 -10.89
CA VAL A 101 8.25 -3.39 -11.36
C VAL A 101 7.81 -4.22 -10.16
N PHE A 102 6.49 -4.38 -10.01
CA PHE A 102 5.86 -5.15 -8.94
C PHE A 102 5.32 -6.46 -9.49
N GLY A 103 6.02 -7.55 -9.18
CA GLY A 103 5.76 -8.90 -9.67
C GLY A 103 4.58 -9.61 -9.01
N PRO A 104 4.26 -10.83 -9.46
CA PRO A 104 2.97 -11.49 -9.26
C PRO A 104 2.67 -11.99 -7.85
N ASN A 105 3.68 -12.15 -7.00
CA ASN A 105 3.51 -12.82 -5.71
C ASN A 105 3.07 -11.89 -4.57
N LEU A 106 2.92 -10.58 -4.83
CA LEU A 106 2.70 -9.57 -3.81
C LEU A 106 1.25 -9.48 -3.31
N HIS A 107 1.08 -9.04 -2.06
CA HIS A 107 -0.21 -8.82 -1.38
C HIS A 107 -0.61 -7.34 -1.35
N GLY A 108 0.31 -6.45 -1.67
CA GLY A 108 0.08 -5.02 -1.90
C GLY A 108 1.25 -4.44 -2.69
N THR A 109 0.98 -3.51 -3.61
CA THR A 109 2.05 -2.81 -4.35
C THR A 109 2.70 -1.77 -3.43
N VAL A 110 1.92 -0.79 -2.98
CA VAL A 110 2.28 0.09 -1.86
C VAL A 110 1.17 0.05 -0.84
N THR A 111 1.53 -0.28 0.40
CA THR A 111 0.61 -0.46 1.51
C THR A 111 0.89 0.56 2.61
N LEU A 112 -0.14 1.24 3.09
CA LEU A 112 -0.10 1.99 4.34
C LEU A 112 -0.76 1.14 5.41
N GLY A 113 0.05 0.61 6.32
CA GLY A 113 -0.37 -0.14 7.49
C GLY A 113 -0.11 -1.66 7.45
N SER A 114 -0.68 -2.44 8.37
CA SER A 114 -1.69 -1.96 9.32
C SER A 114 -1.11 -1.04 10.40
N GLU A 115 0.17 -1.18 10.73
CA GLU A 115 0.90 -0.42 11.74
C GLU A 115 1.31 0.98 11.26
N CYS A 116 0.40 1.79 10.73
CA CYS A 116 0.75 3.12 10.23
C CYS A 116 -0.13 4.20 10.85
N LEU A 117 0.49 5.12 11.61
CA LEU A 117 -0.18 6.28 12.19
C LEU A 117 -0.33 7.39 11.17
N ARG A 118 0.74 7.72 10.46
CA ARG A 118 0.76 8.86 9.53
C ARG A 118 1.59 8.52 8.31
N GLY A 119 1.00 8.69 7.13
CA GLY A 119 1.64 8.46 5.84
C GLY A 119 1.36 9.64 4.92
N THR A 120 2.36 10.49 4.67
CA THR A 120 2.16 11.77 3.96
C THR A 120 3.18 12.00 2.85
N HIS A 121 2.79 12.76 1.82
CA HIS A 121 3.65 13.08 0.68
C HIS A 121 4.23 11.82 -0.01
N VAL A 122 3.35 10.88 -0.36
CA VAL A 122 3.72 9.62 -1.01
C VAL A 122 3.49 9.73 -2.52
N ARG A 123 4.52 9.44 -3.31
CA ARG A 123 4.50 9.51 -4.76
C ARG A 123 4.86 8.15 -5.34
N ILE A 124 3.95 7.55 -6.10
CA ILE A 124 4.15 6.28 -6.80
C ILE A 124 4.03 6.60 -8.29
N ASP A 125 5.14 6.54 -9.02
CA ASP A 125 5.19 7.08 -10.39
C ASP A 125 5.93 6.20 -11.38
N SER A 126 5.40 6.07 -12.60
CA SER A 126 6.09 5.38 -13.71
C SER A 126 6.40 3.91 -13.39
N CYS A 127 5.50 3.23 -12.67
CA CYS A 127 5.68 1.84 -12.25
C CYS A 127 4.85 0.88 -13.11
N ARG A 128 5.35 -0.34 -13.29
CA ARG A 128 4.59 -1.45 -13.88
C ARG A 128 4.15 -2.42 -12.79
N VAL A 129 2.87 -2.79 -12.81
CA VAL A 129 2.30 -3.81 -11.93
C VAL A 129 1.98 -5.07 -12.74
N ASP A 130 2.28 -6.23 -12.18
CA ASP A 130 1.96 -7.52 -12.76
C ASP A 130 1.54 -8.49 -11.64
N ASN A 131 0.48 -8.13 -10.93
CA ASN A 131 -0.02 -8.85 -9.77
C ASN A 131 -1.56 -8.76 -9.68
N THR A 132 -2.11 -9.33 -8.62
CA THR A 132 -3.55 -9.31 -8.35
C THR A 132 -3.91 -8.58 -7.06
N CYS A 133 -3.01 -7.74 -6.54
CA CYS A 133 -3.22 -6.95 -5.34
C CYS A 133 -3.46 -5.47 -5.68
N ALA A 134 -3.78 -4.65 -4.68
CA ALA A 134 -4.04 -3.24 -4.93
C ALA A 134 -2.76 -2.45 -5.24
N ILE A 135 -2.86 -1.45 -6.13
CA ILE A 135 -1.76 -0.49 -6.36
C ILE A 135 -1.50 0.31 -5.09
N LEU A 136 -2.56 0.93 -4.54
CA LEU A 136 -2.53 1.57 -3.22
C LEU A 136 -3.46 0.83 -2.25
N ARG A 137 -2.89 0.28 -1.18
CA ARG A 137 -3.63 -0.43 -0.13
C ARG A 137 -3.58 0.34 1.18
N LEU A 138 -4.74 0.63 1.76
CA LEU A 138 -4.91 1.30 3.04
C LEU A 138 -5.58 0.32 4.03
N LYS A 139 -4.81 -0.15 5.01
CA LYS A 139 -5.28 -1.05 6.07
C LYS A 139 -5.76 -0.18 7.25
N MET A 140 -7.08 0.00 7.37
CA MET A 140 -7.69 0.95 8.32
C MET A 140 -8.01 0.29 9.66
N ARG A 141 -7.24 0.57 10.71
CA ARG A 141 -7.39 -0.05 12.02
C ARG A 141 -8.38 0.73 12.90
N PRO A 142 -9.39 0.08 13.51
CA PRO A 142 -10.31 0.76 14.41
C PRO A 142 -9.71 1.11 15.78
N ASP A 143 -8.52 0.62 16.12
CA ASP A 143 -7.82 0.92 17.39
C ASP A 143 -6.75 2.00 17.26
N THR A 144 -6.53 2.54 16.06
CA THR A 144 -5.40 3.41 15.79
C THR A 144 -5.88 4.70 15.14
N ASP A 145 -5.41 5.85 15.61
CA ASP A 145 -5.63 7.11 14.91
C ASP A 145 -4.72 7.15 13.69
N GLN A 146 -5.30 7.24 12.49
CA GLN A 146 -4.57 7.14 11.23
C GLN A 146 -4.77 8.39 10.38
N PHE A 147 -3.70 8.94 9.81
CA PHE A 147 -3.71 10.15 9.00
C PHE A 147 -2.91 9.95 7.70
N TYR A 148 -3.60 9.85 6.58
CA TYR A 148 -3.00 9.65 5.26
C TYR A 148 -3.37 10.82 4.35
N SER A 149 -2.37 11.53 3.82
CA SER A 149 -2.63 12.71 2.98
C SER A 149 -1.54 13.01 1.95
N ASP A 150 -1.90 13.73 0.89
CA ASP A 150 -1.04 14.02 -0.27
C ASP A 150 -0.36 12.77 -0.84
N ILE A 151 -1.18 11.88 -1.38
CA ILE A 151 -0.72 10.67 -2.05
C ILE A 151 -1.00 10.80 -3.54
N ARG A 152 0.01 10.62 -4.37
CA ARG A 152 -0.13 10.62 -5.83
C ARG A 152 0.31 9.29 -6.40
N VAL A 153 -0.55 8.73 -7.24
CA VAL A 153 -0.29 7.50 -7.99
C VAL A 153 -0.42 7.85 -9.46
N SER A 154 0.70 7.87 -10.18
CA SER A 154 0.76 8.36 -11.54
C SER A 154 1.50 7.44 -12.50
N ASN A 155 1.09 7.47 -13.78
CA ASN A 155 1.80 6.78 -14.87
C ASN A 155 1.97 5.28 -14.59
N ILE A 156 0.87 4.60 -14.22
CA ILE A 156 0.88 3.16 -13.88
C ILE A 156 0.31 2.35 -15.03
N THR A 157 0.98 1.24 -15.36
CA THR A 157 0.51 0.30 -16.38
C THR A 157 0.60 -1.15 -15.91
N GLY A 158 -0.20 -2.02 -16.52
CA GLY A 158 -0.12 -3.47 -16.35
C GLY A 158 -1.34 -4.08 -15.67
N ARG A 159 -1.13 -5.12 -14.86
CA ARG A 159 -2.19 -5.88 -14.21
C ARG A 159 -2.12 -5.71 -12.69
N CYS A 160 -3.24 -5.36 -12.07
CA CYS A 160 -3.41 -5.28 -10.62
C CYS A 160 -4.70 -5.99 -10.19
N GLY A 161 -4.94 -6.10 -8.89
CA GLY A 161 -6.26 -6.47 -8.35
C GLY A 161 -7.24 -5.31 -8.44
N GLU A 162 -6.81 -4.17 -7.90
CA GLU A 162 -7.58 -2.93 -7.73
C GLU A 162 -6.62 -1.72 -7.82
N ILE A 163 -7.11 -0.56 -8.27
CA ILE A 163 -6.30 0.68 -8.23
C ILE A 163 -6.12 1.13 -6.78
N ILE A 164 -7.20 1.11 -5.99
CA ILE A 164 -7.17 1.44 -4.56
C ILE A 164 -8.01 0.44 -3.76
N ALA A 165 -7.48 0.04 -2.62
CA ALA A 165 -8.11 -0.79 -1.61
C ALA A 165 -8.05 -0.11 -0.24
N MET A 166 -9.15 0.44 0.25
CA MET A 166 -9.29 0.91 1.62
C MET A 166 -10.35 0.07 2.35
N ARG A 167 -9.92 -0.65 3.39
CA ARG A 167 -10.74 -1.63 4.13
C ARG A 167 -10.41 -1.61 5.63
N PRO A 168 -11.37 -1.91 6.54
CA PRO A 168 -11.07 -2.16 7.94
C PRO A 168 -10.04 -3.28 8.10
N TRP A 169 -9.20 -3.18 9.12
CA TRP A 169 -8.23 -4.20 9.48
C TRP A 169 -8.29 -4.50 10.98
N THR A 170 -8.79 -5.68 11.33
CA THR A 170 -9.07 -6.09 12.72
C THR A 170 -8.14 -7.18 13.23
N GLN A 171 -7.13 -7.59 12.44
CA GLN A 171 -6.15 -8.55 12.91
C GLN A 171 -5.31 -7.94 14.05
N PHE A 172 -5.26 -8.65 15.17
CA PHE A 172 -4.63 -8.20 16.42
C PHE A 172 -5.15 -6.83 16.89
N PHE A 173 -6.44 -6.54 16.68
CA PHE A 173 -7.08 -5.31 17.14
C PHE A 173 -7.44 -5.37 18.63
N THR A 174 -7.22 -4.28 19.35
CA THR A 174 -7.70 -4.11 20.73
C THR A 174 -7.84 -2.63 21.10
N LEU A 175 -8.90 -2.29 21.85
CA LEU A 175 -9.09 -0.95 22.42
C LEU A 175 -8.50 -0.81 23.84
N GLU A 176 -7.98 -1.90 24.41
CA GLU A 176 -7.36 -1.95 25.74
C GLU A 176 -8.24 -1.38 26.88
N GLY A 177 -9.57 -1.40 26.71
CA GLY A 177 -10.50 -0.78 27.67
C GLY A 177 -10.36 0.75 27.81
N SER A 178 -9.63 1.41 26.90
CA SER A 178 -9.28 2.83 26.99
C SER A 178 -10.46 3.80 26.89
N GLY A 179 -11.60 3.35 26.35
CA GLY A 179 -12.73 4.21 26.02
C GLY A 179 -12.47 5.18 24.86
N ARG A 180 -11.25 5.19 24.28
CA ARG A 180 -10.92 6.00 23.10
C ARG A 180 -11.73 5.50 21.89
N LYS A 181 -11.95 6.42 20.95
CA LYS A 181 -12.59 6.14 19.66
C LYS A 181 -11.67 6.61 18.52
N PRO A 182 -10.61 5.86 18.24
CA PRO A 182 -9.66 6.20 17.18
C PRO A 182 -10.35 6.28 15.82
N LYS A 183 -9.77 7.05 14.91
CA LYS A 183 -10.33 7.25 13.56
C LYS A 183 -9.27 7.45 12.49
N GLY A 184 -9.58 7.01 11.29
CA GLY A 184 -8.87 7.32 10.07
C GLY A 184 -9.26 8.68 9.50
N ARG A 185 -8.28 9.39 8.96
CA ARG A 185 -8.44 10.59 8.13
C ARG A 185 -7.62 10.38 6.87
N VAL A 186 -8.29 10.28 5.74
CA VAL A 186 -7.66 10.09 4.43
C VAL A 186 -8.04 11.27 3.54
N SER A 187 -7.06 12.01 3.04
CA SER A 187 -7.34 13.14 2.16
C SER A 187 -6.35 13.24 1.00
N ASP A 188 -6.74 14.00 -0.03
CA ASP A 188 -5.82 14.47 -1.07
C ASP A 188 -5.07 13.34 -1.79
N ILE A 189 -5.81 12.32 -2.24
CA ILE A 189 -5.28 11.21 -3.02
C ILE A 189 -5.64 11.42 -4.49
N VAL A 190 -4.64 11.44 -5.37
CA VAL A 190 -4.87 11.57 -6.81
C VAL A 190 -4.26 10.42 -7.58
N PHE A 191 -5.08 9.81 -8.42
CA PHE A 191 -4.74 8.80 -9.40
C PHE A 191 -4.73 9.43 -10.79
N GLU A 192 -3.61 9.38 -11.50
CA GLU A 192 -3.45 10.10 -12.78
C GLU A 192 -2.71 9.27 -13.83
N ASN A 193 -3.18 9.26 -15.08
CA ASN A 193 -2.53 8.54 -16.19
C ASN A 193 -2.32 7.04 -15.86
N ILE A 194 -3.41 6.33 -15.61
CA ILE A 194 -3.37 4.90 -15.26
C ILE A 194 -4.05 4.10 -16.36
N ASP A 195 -3.37 3.07 -16.89
CA ASP A 195 -3.94 2.12 -17.85
C ASP A 195 -3.70 0.68 -17.37
N VAL A 196 -4.73 0.07 -16.77
CA VAL A 196 -4.59 -1.22 -16.07
C VAL A 196 -5.73 -2.21 -16.31
N ASP A 197 -5.35 -3.49 -16.24
CA ASP A 197 -6.25 -4.64 -16.14
C ASP A 197 -6.42 -5.02 -14.66
N CYS A 198 -7.58 -4.71 -14.10
CA CYS A 198 -7.96 -5.05 -12.74
C CYS A 198 -8.58 -6.45 -12.65
N ALA A 199 -7.88 -7.38 -12.03
CA ALA A 199 -8.34 -8.76 -11.82
C ALA A 199 -9.62 -8.87 -10.97
N GLN A 200 -9.94 -7.83 -10.16
CA GLN A 200 -11.08 -7.83 -9.24
C GLN A 200 -12.04 -6.66 -9.51
N ALA A 201 -11.64 -5.43 -9.21
CA ALA A 201 -12.48 -4.24 -9.30
C ALA A 201 -11.64 -3.02 -9.69
N VAL A 202 -12.27 -1.94 -10.15
CA VAL A 202 -11.56 -0.65 -10.33
C VAL A 202 -10.96 -0.20 -9.00
N GLY A 203 -11.72 -0.33 -7.91
CA GLY A 203 -11.25 -0.08 -6.55
C GLY A 203 -12.36 -0.26 -5.53
N HIS A 204 -11.97 -0.29 -4.26
CA HIS A 204 -12.87 -0.44 -3.13
C HIS A 204 -12.46 0.49 -2.00
N MET A 205 -13.32 1.42 -1.64
CA MET A 205 -13.13 2.35 -0.53
C MET A 205 -14.31 2.29 0.44
N HIS A 206 -14.11 1.53 1.51
CA HIS A 206 -15.04 1.43 2.63
C HIS A 206 -14.21 1.10 3.86
N GLY A 207 -13.88 2.12 4.66
CA GLY A 207 -13.13 2.00 5.91
C GLY A 207 -14.02 1.74 7.12
N ASN A 208 -13.54 2.09 8.31
CA ASN A 208 -14.33 2.02 9.53
C ASN A 208 -15.45 3.07 9.51
N PRO A 209 -16.57 2.86 10.23
CA PRO A 209 -17.67 3.83 10.26
C PRO A 209 -17.30 5.25 10.72
N SER A 210 -16.23 5.39 11.52
CA SER A 210 -15.72 6.67 12.02
C SER A 210 -14.69 7.34 11.12
N ASP A 211 -14.26 6.67 10.04
CA ASP A 211 -13.21 7.18 9.15
C ASP A 211 -13.75 8.31 8.27
N TYR A 212 -12.96 9.35 8.10
CA TYR A 212 -13.25 10.48 7.23
C TYR A 212 -12.37 10.44 5.98
N VAL A 213 -12.99 10.51 4.81
CA VAL A 213 -12.31 10.52 3.52
C VAL A 213 -12.77 11.71 2.69
N SER A 214 -11.82 12.41 2.08
CA SER A 214 -12.06 13.59 1.23
C SER A 214 -11.01 13.72 0.13
N GLY A 215 -11.27 14.50 -0.91
CA GLY A 215 -10.29 14.86 -1.92
C GLY A 215 -9.70 13.68 -2.70
N ILE A 216 -10.53 12.67 -3.04
CA ILE A 216 -10.09 11.56 -3.88
C ILE A 216 -10.36 11.91 -5.34
N VAL A 217 -9.33 11.86 -6.18
CA VAL A 217 -9.44 12.30 -7.59
C VAL A 217 -8.85 11.26 -8.52
N PHE A 218 -9.59 10.90 -9.57
CA PHE A 218 -9.11 10.11 -10.70
C PHE A 218 -9.06 11.01 -11.94
N ARG A 219 -7.94 11.00 -12.67
CA ARG A 219 -7.71 11.77 -13.91
C ARG A 219 -7.08 10.89 -14.97
N ASN A 220 -7.65 10.86 -16.18
CA ASN A 220 -7.08 10.09 -17.29
C ASN A 220 -6.78 8.64 -16.90
N VAL A 221 -7.83 7.90 -16.52
CA VAL A 221 -7.73 6.51 -16.05
C VAL A 221 -8.50 5.59 -16.98
N LYS A 222 -7.83 4.57 -17.50
CA LYS A 222 -8.42 3.47 -18.25
C LYS A 222 -8.30 2.19 -17.45
N ALA A 223 -9.43 1.65 -16.99
CA ALA A 223 -9.47 0.44 -16.17
C ALA A 223 -10.37 -0.62 -16.80
N ARG A 224 -9.85 -1.84 -16.94
CA ARG A 224 -10.63 -3.02 -17.35
C ARG A 224 -10.84 -3.90 -16.12
N ALA A 225 -12.09 -4.11 -15.69
CA ALA A 225 -12.35 -4.73 -14.39
C ALA A 225 -13.58 -5.65 -14.39
N LYS A 226 -13.65 -6.62 -13.47
CA LYS A 226 -14.87 -7.43 -13.29
C LYS A 226 -15.97 -6.69 -12.53
N LYS A 227 -15.58 -5.76 -11.66
CA LYS A 227 -16.50 -4.95 -10.84
C LYS A 227 -16.16 -3.47 -10.95
N PRO A 228 -17.17 -2.58 -10.88
CA PRO A 228 -16.95 -1.13 -10.88
C PRO A 228 -16.25 -0.67 -9.61
N PHE A 229 -15.95 0.63 -9.53
CA PHE A 229 -15.45 1.26 -8.32
C PHE A 229 -16.55 1.30 -7.24
N HIS A 230 -16.27 0.72 -6.08
CA HIS A 230 -17.15 0.80 -4.91
C HIS A 230 -16.57 1.81 -3.91
N CYS A 231 -17.29 2.89 -3.63
CA CYS A 231 -16.89 3.90 -2.65
C CYS A 231 -18.10 4.36 -1.84
N VAL A 232 -17.98 4.35 -0.52
CA VAL A 232 -19.04 4.82 0.40
C VAL A 232 -18.89 6.31 0.76
N TYR A 233 -17.83 6.95 0.26
CA TYR A 233 -17.50 8.35 0.57
C TYR A 233 -17.93 9.27 -0.58
N PRO A 234 -18.54 10.43 -0.27
CA PRO A 234 -19.15 11.29 -1.28
C PRO A 234 -18.15 12.13 -2.08
N ASP A 235 -16.96 12.39 -1.53
CA ASP A 235 -15.97 13.31 -2.10
C ASP A 235 -14.95 12.58 -2.97
N VAL A 236 -15.45 12.08 -4.11
CA VAL A 236 -14.64 11.48 -5.18
C VAL A 236 -14.93 12.18 -6.50
N SER A 237 -13.89 12.67 -7.17
CA SER A 237 -13.97 13.29 -8.49
C SER A 237 -13.33 12.41 -9.56
N MET A 238 -13.96 12.30 -10.73
CA MET A 238 -13.46 11.54 -11.87
C MET A 238 -13.44 12.43 -13.12
N HIS A 239 -12.29 12.53 -13.78
CA HIS A 239 -12.10 13.29 -15.02
C HIS A 239 -11.41 12.38 -16.05
N ASP A 240 -11.97 12.27 -17.26
CA ASP A 240 -11.43 11.42 -18.33
C ASP A 240 -11.19 9.96 -17.87
N VAL A 241 -12.18 9.37 -17.20
CA VAL A 241 -12.12 7.99 -16.69
C VAL A 241 -12.93 7.07 -17.59
N GLN A 242 -12.29 6.02 -18.11
CA GLN A 242 -12.87 4.96 -18.92
C GLN A 242 -12.83 3.64 -18.16
N ILE A 243 -14.01 3.08 -17.86
CA ILE A 243 -14.14 1.78 -17.18
C ILE A 243 -14.79 0.80 -18.14
N GLU A 244 -14.07 -0.27 -18.46
CA GLU A 244 -14.59 -1.39 -19.25
C GLU A 244 -14.85 -2.58 -18.31
N LEU A 245 -16.12 -2.98 -18.19
CA LEU A 245 -16.48 -4.13 -17.37
C LEU A 245 -16.35 -5.42 -18.17
N GLN A 246 -15.50 -6.33 -17.70
CA GLN A 246 -15.29 -7.64 -18.32
C GLN A 246 -16.39 -8.62 -17.90
N ALA A 247 -16.90 -9.40 -18.86
CA ALA A 247 -17.85 -10.47 -18.59
C ALA A 247 -17.21 -11.49 -17.62
N GLY A 248 -17.95 -11.86 -16.57
CA GLY A 248 -17.39 -12.58 -15.43
C GLY A 248 -16.98 -14.02 -15.75
N GLU A 249 -15.69 -14.31 -15.63
CA GLU A 249 -15.23 -15.60 -15.12
C GLU A 249 -14.88 -15.42 -13.64
N SER A 250 -15.24 -16.38 -12.78
CA SER A 250 -14.98 -16.32 -11.34
C SER A 250 -13.47 -16.16 -11.08
N ALA A 251 -13.07 -15.08 -10.38
CA ALA A 251 -11.73 -15.00 -9.83
C ALA A 251 -11.65 -15.93 -8.61
N PRO A 252 -10.53 -16.64 -8.38
CA PRO A 252 -10.30 -17.34 -7.11
C PRO A 252 -10.32 -16.32 -5.96
N ASN A 253 -10.93 -16.72 -4.84
CA ASN A 253 -11.06 -15.90 -3.65
C ASN A 253 -9.66 -15.60 -3.07
N PRO A 254 -9.24 -14.32 -2.93
CA PRO A 254 -7.96 -13.97 -2.33
C PRO A 254 -7.85 -14.41 -0.86
N ASP A 255 -8.98 -14.50 -0.16
CA ASP A 255 -9.03 -14.80 1.28
C ASP A 255 -8.97 -16.31 1.57
N GLU A 256 -9.16 -17.19 0.58
CA GLU A 256 -8.96 -18.64 0.73
C GLU A 256 -7.47 -19.02 0.93
N GLN A 257 -6.55 -18.06 0.83
CA GLN A 257 -5.13 -18.29 1.10
C GLN A 257 -4.73 -18.17 2.59
N PHE A 258 -5.65 -17.74 3.46
CA PHE A 258 -5.36 -17.52 4.89
C PHE A 258 -6.07 -18.49 5.84
N GLU A 259 -6.79 -19.47 5.31
CA GLU A 259 -7.30 -20.61 6.09
C GLU A 259 -6.48 -21.87 5.80
N LYS A 260 -5.30 -21.97 6.41
CA LYS A 260 -4.65 -23.23 6.82
C LYS A 260 -3.39 -23.00 7.64
#